data_AF-A0A1F6R8E9-F1
#
_entry.id   AF-A0A1F6R8E9-F1
#
_cell.length_a   1.000
_cell.length_b   1.000
_cell.length_c   1.000
_cell.angle_alpha   90.00
_cell.angle_beta   90.00
_cell.angle_gamma   90.00
#
_symmetry.space_group_name_H-M   'P 1'
#
loop_
_entity.id
_entity.type
_entity.pdbx_description
1 polymer ?
#
loop_
_entity_poly.entity_id
_entity_poly.type
_entity_poly.pdbx_seq_one_letter_code
_entity_poly.pdbx_strand_id
1 'polypeptide(L)'
;MIINEIKTGGDNSKEFLKIFEKKSSGGGEKTILEKAVKDYSENSLGYFLILSGYGGAELPKFFNNAGKLDFQCAADCKKNLPPGILALAVFTGGLLLLLIRSKKIIFGERTARKDFILLSLIWFAITFILFLPIAYNIAPRFFLISAALPFVFLGFILEFLEKRIRNKEVFLIVLSIVVLTLAISNLFFIKQRFDETRNAPSKLFTTRTDRVLKERYRVTLEQQYAIVDYMEKIYNKNKYPVYLNSEAFYRRAFLYHLDKKNIPSDDFRNTSNSKKIYRNANYFLVYPSTANLNDRKEEYMLNYDLLETKQFGTLTVFKLYPKKEKINAIQQEFGPKSKPKSASGVPVRCRWNEIFKECNPDEMIGEEME
;
A
#
# COMPACT_ATOMS: atom_id res chain seq x y z
N MET A 1 4.93 9.82 19.84
CA MET A 1 3.46 9.89 19.68
C MET A 1 2.82 10.59 20.86
N ILE A 2 2.99 10.09 22.09
CA ILE A 2 2.44 10.72 23.31
C ILE A 2 2.83 12.21 23.47
N ILE A 3 4.12 12.55 23.27
CA ILE A 3 4.60 13.95 23.37
C ILE A 3 3.97 14.85 22.30
N ASN A 4 3.81 14.33 21.08
CA ASN A 4 3.14 15.07 20.00
C ASN A 4 1.66 15.29 20.34
N GLU A 5 1.02 14.31 20.99
CA GLU A 5 -0.38 14.39 21.38
C GLU A 5 -0.66 15.42 22.45
N ILE A 6 0.23 15.50 23.43
CA ILE A 6 0.20 16.53 24.48
C ILE A 6 0.39 17.91 23.85
N LYS A 7 1.37 18.04 22.93
CA LYS A 7 1.64 19.33 22.25
C LYS A 7 0.55 19.77 21.29
N THR A 8 -0.15 18.85 20.62
CA THR A 8 -1.23 19.17 19.69
C THR A 8 -2.62 19.09 20.33
N GLY A 9 -2.73 19.10 21.67
CA GLY A 9 -4.03 19.09 22.36
C GLY A 9 -4.95 17.90 22.02
N GLY A 10 -4.38 16.76 21.63
CA GLY A 10 -5.13 15.57 21.20
C GLY A 10 -5.68 15.60 19.77
N ASP A 11 -5.28 16.57 18.94
CA ASP A 11 -5.80 16.71 17.58
C ASP A 11 -5.45 15.52 16.66
N ASN A 12 -4.33 14.82 16.89
CA ASN A 12 -4.03 13.62 16.08
C ASN A 12 -4.98 12.46 16.40
N SER A 13 -5.39 12.29 17.65
CA SER A 13 -6.33 11.27 18.11
C SER A 13 -7.75 11.59 17.65
N LYS A 14 -8.14 12.88 17.68
CA LYS A 14 -9.41 13.33 17.07
C LYS A 14 -9.43 13.08 15.57
N GLU A 15 -8.34 13.36 14.85
CA GLU A 15 -8.23 13.01 13.43
C GLU A 15 -8.23 11.50 13.20
N PHE A 16 -7.55 10.73 14.04
CA PHE A 16 -7.58 9.27 13.97
C PHE A 16 -9.01 8.74 14.09
N LEU A 17 -9.79 9.20 15.07
CA LEU A 17 -11.20 8.86 15.25
C LEU A 17 -12.09 9.35 14.09
N LYS A 18 -11.91 10.60 13.64
CA LYS A 18 -12.61 11.15 12.46
C LYS A 18 -12.34 10.33 11.20
N ILE A 19 -11.15 9.74 11.05
CA ILE A 19 -10.85 8.85 9.92
C ILE A 19 -11.67 7.55 9.99
N PHE A 20 -11.98 7.03 11.19
CA PHE A 20 -12.90 5.88 11.32
C PHE A 20 -14.34 6.28 11.00
N GLU A 21 -14.78 7.47 11.40
CA GLU A 21 -16.13 7.97 11.13
C GLU A 21 -16.34 8.39 9.65
N LYS A 22 -15.48 9.26 9.10
CA LYS A 22 -15.57 9.74 7.70
C LYS A 22 -15.38 8.63 6.66
N LYS A 23 -14.61 7.58 6.97
CA LYS A 23 -14.48 6.44 6.05
C LYS A 23 -15.72 5.53 6.01
N SER A 24 -16.67 5.74 6.91
CA SER A 24 -18.02 5.15 6.81
C SER A 24 -18.93 5.92 5.84
N SER A 25 -18.67 7.20 5.60
CA SER A 25 -19.57 8.11 4.87
C SER A 25 -19.20 8.34 3.39
N GLY A 26 -17.97 8.02 2.97
CA GLY A 26 -17.43 8.36 1.64
C GLY A 26 -17.81 7.44 0.46
N GLY A 27 -18.77 6.54 0.64
CA GLY A 27 -19.30 5.67 -0.41
C GLY A 27 -20.31 4.75 0.23
N GLY A 28 -21.58 4.89 -0.18
CA GLY A 28 -22.82 4.29 0.38
C GLY A 28 -22.63 3.44 1.64
N GLU A 29 -23.24 3.85 2.76
CA GLU A 29 -23.15 3.17 4.06
C GLU A 29 -23.14 1.64 3.91
N LYS A 30 -21.94 1.06 3.99
CA LYS A 30 -21.78 -0.38 3.85
C LYS A 30 -22.32 -1.04 5.09
N THR A 31 -23.21 -1.99 4.90
CA THR A 31 -23.87 -2.71 5.98
C THR A 31 -22.84 -3.48 6.83
N ILE A 32 -23.17 -3.75 8.09
CA ILE A 32 -22.32 -4.58 8.98
C ILE A 32 -22.07 -5.96 8.35
N LEU A 33 -23.09 -6.52 7.67
CA LEU A 33 -22.99 -7.79 6.98
C LEU A 33 -21.95 -7.75 5.84
N GLU A 34 -21.97 -6.71 5.01
CA GLU A 34 -20.97 -6.54 3.94
C GLU A 34 -19.56 -6.39 4.51
N LYS A 35 -19.40 -5.63 5.60
CA LYS A 35 -18.12 -5.50 6.31
C LYS A 35 -17.65 -6.85 6.86
N ALA A 36 -18.55 -7.65 7.43
CA ALA A 36 -18.22 -8.98 7.97
C ALA A 36 -17.82 -9.97 6.88
N VAL A 37 -18.54 -10.02 5.76
CA VAL A 37 -18.19 -10.87 4.60
C VAL A 37 -16.85 -10.42 4.00
N LYS A 38 -16.63 -9.11 3.92
CA LYS A 38 -15.36 -8.56 3.46
C LYS A 38 -14.22 -8.92 4.39
N ASP A 39 -14.40 -8.78 5.70
CA ASP A 39 -13.40 -9.11 6.70
C ASP A 39 -13.07 -10.61 6.68
N TYR A 40 -14.08 -11.46 6.57
CA TYR A 40 -13.91 -12.90 6.40
C TYR A 40 -13.05 -13.24 5.16
N SER A 41 -13.34 -12.58 4.04
CA SER A 41 -12.60 -12.78 2.79
C SER A 41 -11.15 -12.29 2.89
N GLU A 42 -10.91 -11.16 3.54
CA GLU A 42 -9.55 -10.64 3.74
C GLU A 42 -8.76 -11.49 4.74
N ASN A 43 -9.37 -11.99 5.82
CA ASN A 43 -8.72 -12.91 6.75
C ASN A 43 -8.32 -14.22 6.07
N SER A 44 -9.23 -14.79 5.27
CA SER A 44 -8.93 -15.98 4.46
C SER A 44 -7.70 -15.79 3.57
N LEU A 45 -7.68 -14.70 2.80
CA LEU A 45 -6.59 -14.39 1.87
C LEU A 45 -5.29 -14.01 2.60
N GLY A 46 -5.39 -13.27 3.71
CA GLY A 46 -4.25 -12.89 4.55
C GLY A 46 -3.60 -14.10 5.22
N TYR A 47 -4.39 -15.02 5.75
CA TYR A 47 -3.89 -16.24 6.42
C TYR A 47 -3.19 -17.15 5.41
N PHE A 48 -3.77 -17.29 4.21
CA PHE A 48 -3.15 -18.05 3.14
C PHE A 48 -1.84 -17.43 2.65
N LEU A 49 -1.77 -16.10 2.54
CA LEU A 49 -0.54 -15.37 2.25
C LEU A 49 0.54 -15.64 3.30
N ILE A 50 0.20 -15.64 4.59
CA ILE A 50 1.16 -15.93 5.67
C ILE A 50 1.68 -17.37 5.60
N LEU A 51 0.81 -18.35 5.30
CA LEU A 51 1.22 -19.74 5.22
C LEU A 51 2.06 -20.06 3.98
N SER A 52 1.73 -19.48 2.82
CA SER A 52 2.29 -19.88 1.53
C SER A 52 3.24 -18.86 0.88
N GLY A 53 3.21 -17.60 1.30
CA GLY A 53 3.86 -16.48 0.62
C GLY A 53 3.14 -16.02 -0.66
N TYR A 54 2.04 -16.68 -1.08
CA TYR A 54 1.34 -16.33 -2.32
C TYR A 54 0.38 -15.15 -2.15
N GLY A 55 0.77 -13.98 -2.67
CA GLY A 55 -0.06 -12.76 -2.65
C GLY A 55 -1.10 -12.65 -3.76
N GLY A 56 -1.07 -13.55 -4.75
CA GLY A 56 -1.93 -13.47 -5.93
C GLY A 56 -3.33 -14.02 -5.75
N ALA A 57 -3.69 -14.60 -4.60
CA ALA A 57 -5.01 -15.18 -4.38
C ALA A 57 -6.12 -14.11 -4.41
N GLU A 58 -7.21 -14.40 -5.13
CA GLU A 58 -8.36 -13.51 -5.25
C GLU A 58 -9.68 -14.25 -5.00
N LEU A 59 -10.64 -13.53 -4.42
CA LEU A 59 -12.01 -13.98 -4.21
C LEU A 59 -12.96 -12.98 -4.88
N PRO A 60 -14.15 -13.42 -5.33
CA PRO A 60 -15.16 -12.53 -5.91
C PRO A 60 -15.51 -11.39 -4.95
N LYS A 61 -15.70 -10.19 -5.50
CA LYS A 61 -16.13 -9.05 -4.68
C LYS A 61 -17.64 -9.08 -4.52
N PHE A 62 -18.09 -8.94 -3.28
CA PHE A 62 -19.49 -8.82 -2.90
C PHE A 62 -19.91 -7.36 -2.88
N PHE A 63 -20.98 -7.04 -3.60
CA PHE A 63 -21.66 -5.74 -3.53
C PHE A 63 -23.16 -5.96 -3.42
N ASN A 64 -23.81 -5.22 -2.51
CA ASN A 64 -25.26 -5.12 -2.49
C ASN A 64 -25.68 -3.91 -3.32
N ASN A 65 -26.15 -4.16 -4.55
CA ASN A 65 -26.76 -3.13 -5.38
C ASN A 65 -28.28 -3.29 -5.28
N ALA A 66 -28.94 -2.39 -4.55
CA ALA A 66 -30.40 -2.30 -4.47
C ALA A 66 -31.10 -3.62 -4.07
N GLY A 67 -30.55 -4.36 -3.11
CA GLY A 67 -31.17 -5.59 -2.58
C GLY A 67 -30.89 -6.86 -3.40
N LYS A 68 -30.13 -6.76 -4.51
CA LYS A 68 -29.62 -7.91 -5.25
C LYS A 68 -28.13 -8.09 -4.98
N LEU A 69 -27.78 -9.30 -4.56
CA LEU A 69 -26.40 -9.75 -4.41
C LEU A 69 -25.81 -9.93 -5.80
N ASP A 70 -24.83 -9.10 -6.16
CA ASP A 70 -24.10 -9.22 -7.42
C ASP A 70 -22.65 -9.62 -7.16
N PHE A 71 -22.11 -10.46 -8.04
CA PHE A 71 -20.78 -11.04 -7.95
C PHE A 71 -19.93 -10.53 -9.10
N GLN A 72 -18.98 -9.67 -8.79
CA GLN A 72 -18.05 -9.18 -9.81
C GLN A 72 -16.70 -9.88 -9.70
N CYS A 73 -16.32 -10.61 -10.75
CA CYS A 73 -15.01 -11.22 -10.92
C CYS A 73 -14.50 -10.95 -12.34
N ALA A 74 -13.58 -10.00 -12.46
CA ALA A 74 -12.90 -9.68 -13.71
C ALA A 74 -12.02 -10.86 -14.18
N ALA A 75 -11.49 -10.80 -15.41
CA ALA A 75 -10.67 -11.87 -15.99
C ALA A 75 -9.47 -12.27 -15.11
N ASP A 76 -8.79 -11.31 -14.49
CA ASP A 76 -7.66 -11.57 -13.57
C ASP A 76 -8.10 -12.27 -12.28
N CYS A 77 -9.31 -11.97 -11.80
CA CYS A 77 -9.91 -12.63 -10.64
C CYS A 77 -10.22 -14.10 -10.97
N LYS A 78 -10.72 -14.42 -12.17
CA LYS A 78 -11.00 -15.81 -12.58
C LYS A 78 -9.73 -16.66 -12.60
N LYS A 79 -8.61 -16.10 -13.08
CA LYS A 79 -7.31 -16.79 -13.10
C LYS A 79 -6.78 -17.11 -11.69
N ASN A 80 -7.03 -16.22 -10.74
CA ASN A 80 -6.54 -16.31 -9.37
C ASN A 80 -7.57 -16.86 -8.37
N LEU A 81 -8.72 -17.32 -8.87
CA LEU A 81 -9.79 -17.87 -8.05
C LEU A 81 -9.43 -19.21 -7.39
N PRO A 82 -8.77 -20.19 -8.05
CA PRO A 82 -8.44 -21.46 -7.42
C PRO A 82 -7.63 -21.33 -6.11
N PRO A 83 -6.53 -20.54 -6.04
CA PRO A 83 -5.84 -20.33 -4.78
C PRO A 83 -6.68 -19.51 -3.78
N GLY A 84 -7.60 -18.66 -4.24
CA GLY A 84 -8.58 -17.99 -3.38
C GLY A 84 -9.59 -18.96 -2.74
N ILE A 85 -10.09 -19.93 -3.49
CA ILE A 85 -10.97 -21.00 -2.97
C ILE A 85 -10.20 -21.86 -1.96
N LEU A 86 -8.94 -22.21 -2.25
CA LEU A 86 -8.10 -22.93 -1.31
C LEU A 86 -7.88 -22.13 -0.01
N ALA A 87 -7.59 -20.83 -0.12
CA ALA A 87 -7.49 -19.93 1.04
C ALA A 87 -8.77 -19.96 1.87
N LEU A 88 -9.93 -19.86 1.21
CA LEU A 88 -11.24 -19.89 1.86
C LEU A 88 -11.49 -21.24 2.54
N ALA A 89 -11.14 -22.35 1.90
CA ALA A 89 -11.30 -23.69 2.47
C ALA A 89 -10.42 -23.90 3.69
N VAL A 90 -9.14 -23.51 3.64
CA VAL A 90 -8.20 -23.61 4.77
C VAL A 90 -8.66 -22.75 5.94
N PHE A 91 -9.04 -21.49 5.68
CA PHE A 91 -9.52 -20.59 6.72
C PHE A 91 -10.81 -21.08 7.36
N THR A 92 -11.80 -21.43 6.54
CA THR A 92 -13.10 -21.95 7.00
C THR A 92 -12.94 -23.27 7.75
N GLY A 93 -12.12 -24.20 7.24
CA GLY A 93 -11.84 -25.47 7.89
C GLY A 93 -11.17 -25.28 9.25
N GLY A 94 -10.16 -24.41 9.33
CA GLY A 94 -9.50 -24.07 10.60
C GLY A 94 -10.45 -23.44 11.62
N LEU A 95 -11.28 -22.50 11.18
CA LEU A 95 -12.28 -21.84 12.02
C LEU A 95 -13.35 -22.81 12.51
N LEU A 96 -13.90 -23.66 11.63
CA LEU A 96 -14.88 -24.68 12.01
C LEU A 96 -14.30 -25.66 13.02
N LEU A 97 -13.07 -26.12 12.82
CA LEU A 97 -12.40 -27.02 13.77
C LEU A 97 -12.16 -26.34 15.12
N LEU A 98 -11.78 -25.07 15.14
CA LEU A 98 -11.66 -24.27 16.37
C LEU A 98 -13.01 -24.19 17.11
N LEU A 99 -14.10 -23.88 16.39
CA LEU A 99 -15.45 -23.78 16.96
C LEU A 99 -16.02 -25.11 17.45
N ILE A 100 -15.84 -26.19 16.70
CA ILE A 100 -16.29 -27.54 17.09
C ILE A 100 -15.57 -27.97 18.37
N ARG A 101 -14.26 -27.72 18.43
CA ARG A 101 -13.44 -28.09 19.60
C ARG A 101 -13.76 -27.22 20.80
N SER A 102 -13.96 -25.92 20.63
CA SER A 102 -14.33 -25.03 21.74
C SER A 102 -15.69 -25.43 22.35
N LYS A 103 -16.69 -25.77 21.54
CA LYS A 103 -17.99 -26.27 22.03
C LYS A 103 -17.88 -27.52 22.90
N LYS A 104 -17.07 -28.50 22.46
CA LYS A 104 -16.84 -29.75 23.23
C LYS A 104 -16.09 -29.50 24.55
N ILE A 105 -15.42 -28.36 24.67
CA ILE A 105 -14.48 -28.05 25.75
C ILE A 105 -15.12 -27.21 26.87
N ILE A 106 -16.06 -26.33 26.52
CA ILE A 106 -16.74 -25.43 27.48
C ILE A 106 -17.48 -26.21 28.58
N PHE A 107 -17.90 -27.45 28.32
CA PHE A 107 -18.67 -28.29 29.25
C PHE A 107 -17.85 -29.35 30.02
N GLY A 108 -16.52 -29.25 30.11
CA GLY A 108 -15.73 -30.22 30.89
C GLY A 108 -14.53 -29.62 31.64
N GLU A 109 -13.78 -30.45 32.36
CA GLU A 109 -12.66 -30.07 33.24
C GLU A 109 -11.51 -29.31 32.53
N ARG A 110 -10.95 -28.26 33.16
CA ARG A 110 -9.88 -27.43 32.58
C ARG A 110 -8.59 -28.25 32.38
N THR A 111 -7.99 -28.12 31.20
CA THR A 111 -6.67 -28.69 30.86
C THR A 111 -5.89 -27.69 30.02
N ALA A 112 -4.57 -27.76 30.00
CA ALA A 112 -3.72 -26.83 29.23
C ALA A 112 -4.12 -26.73 27.74
N ARG A 113 -4.57 -27.86 27.17
CA ARG A 113 -5.09 -27.91 25.79
C ARG A 113 -6.35 -27.08 25.60
N LYS A 114 -7.22 -27.02 26.61
CA LYS A 114 -8.44 -26.21 26.60
C LYS A 114 -8.11 -24.72 26.69
N ASP A 115 -7.18 -24.37 27.56
CA ASP A 115 -6.73 -22.99 27.71
C ASP A 115 -6.13 -22.47 26.40
N PHE A 116 -5.33 -23.29 25.70
CA PHE A 116 -4.82 -22.95 24.38
C PHE A 116 -5.92 -22.73 23.32
N ILE A 117 -6.93 -23.60 23.27
CA ILE A 117 -8.06 -23.48 22.33
C ILE A 117 -8.91 -22.24 22.65
N LEU A 118 -9.18 -21.99 23.93
CA LEU A 118 -9.92 -20.81 24.38
C LEU A 118 -9.15 -19.53 24.06
N LEU A 119 -7.85 -19.48 24.34
CA LEU A 119 -6.98 -18.36 24.00
C LEU A 119 -6.97 -18.10 22.49
N SER A 120 -6.87 -19.16 21.68
CA SER A 120 -6.93 -19.06 20.21
C SER A 120 -8.27 -18.51 19.72
N LEU A 121 -9.38 -18.90 20.35
CA LEU A 121 -10.72 -18.38 20.04
C LEU A 121 -10.87 -16.91 20.41
N ILE A 122 -10.42 -16.52 21.61
CA ILE A 122 -10.44 -15.12 22.06
C ILE A 122 -9.55 -14.27 21.17
N TRP A 123 -8.33 -14.74 20.86
CA TRP A 123 -7.40 -14.04 19.97
C TRP A 123 -8.02 -13.84 18.58
N PHE A 124 -8.59 -14.90 17.99
CA PHE A 124 -9.31 -14.78 16.73
C PHE A 124 -10.47 -13.78 16.82
N ALA A 125 -11.34 -13.89 17.82
CA ALA A 125 -12.50 -13.01 17.97
C ALA A 125 -12.11 -11.53 18.12
N ILE A 126 -11.10 -11.22 18.96
CA ILE A 126 -10.61 -9.85 19.14
C ILE A 126 -10.06 -9.29 17.83
N THR A 127 -9.21 -10.06 17.13
CA THR A 127 -8.61 -9.58 15.87
C THR A 127 -9.64 -9.41 14.76
N PHE A 128 -10.63 -10.30 14.67
CA PHE A 128 -11.72 -10.21 13.71
C PHE A 128 -12.60 -8.96 13.97
N ILE A 129 -13.02 -8.73 15.23
CA ILE A 129 -13.80 -7.54 15.60
C ILE A 129 -13.01 -6.26 15.30
N LEU A 130 -11.71 -6.24 15.56
CA LEU A 130 -10.83 -5.10 15.30
C LEU A 130 -10.68 -4.80 13.80
N PHE A 131 -10.74 -5.82 12.94
CA PHE A 131 -10.62 -5.66 11.49
C PHE A 131 -11.93 -5.28 10.80
N LEU A 132 -13.08 -5.59 11.41
CA LEU A 132 -14.40 -5.24 10.90
C LEU A 132 -14.58 -3.77 10.44
N PRO A 133 -14.22 -2.72 11.23
CA PRO A 133 -14.38 -1.33 10.80
C PRO A 133 -13.46 -0.95 9.62
N ILE A 134 -12.36 -1.68 9.44
CA ILE A 134 -11.33 -1.40 8.43
C ILE A 134 -11.32 -2.42 7.29
N ALA A 135 -12.31 -3.31 7.20
CA ALA A 135 -12.34 -4.47 6.28
C ALA A 135 -12.01 -4.12 4.82
N TYR A 136 -12.48 -2.99 4.30
CA TYR A 136 -12.21 -2.54 2.93
C TYR A 136 -10.82 -1.90 2.73
N ASN A 137 -10.15 -1.55 3.82
CA ASN A 137 -8.87 -0.86 3.86
C ASN A 137 -7.80 -1.65 4.62
N ILE A 138 -8.01 -2.95 4.87
CA ILE A 138 -7.02 -3.80 5.53
C ILE A 138 -5.74 -3.76 4.70
N ALA A 139 -4.65 -3.36 5.36
CA ALA A 139 -3.29 -3.47 4.85
C ALA A 139 -2.65 -4.69 5.54
N PRO A 140 -1.81 -5.48 4.85
CA PRO A 140 -1.34 -6.73 5.45
C PRO A 140 -0.52 -6.61 6.71
N ARG A 141 0.07 -5.44 6.99
CA ARG A 141 0.69 -5.15 8.29
C ARG A 141 -0.24 -5.38 9.48
N PHE A 142 -1.56 -5.28 9.31
CA PHE A 142 -2.49 -5.55 10.40
C PHE A 142 -2.50 -7.04 10.80
N PHE A 143 -2.24 -7.95 9.87
CA PHE A 143 -2.14 -9.39 10.18
C PHE A 143 -0.92 -9.75 11.03
N LEU A 144 0.01 -8.83 11.31
CA LEU A 144 1.07 -9.06 12.30
C LEU A 144 0.50 -9.44 13.67
N ILE A 145 -0.64 -8.84 14.06
CA ILE A 145 -1.31 -9.11 15.34
C ILE A 145 -1.93 -10.52 15.36
N SER A 146 -2.28 -11.07 14.19
CA SER A 146 -2.88 -12.40 14.05
C SER A 146 -1.95 -13.41 13.36
N ALA A 147 -0.64 -13.13 13.25
CA ALA A 147 0.27 -13.89 12.40
C ALA A 147 0.46 -15.36 12.81
N ALA A 148 0.24 -15.69 14.09
CA ALA A 148 0.32 -17.06 14.59
C ALA A 148 -0.96 -17.87 14.31
N LEU A 149 -2.13 -17.23 14.24
CA LEU A 149 -3.42 -17.90 14.04
C LEU A 149 -3.51 -18.76 12.76
N PRO A 150 -2.96 -18.35 11.60
CA PRO A 150 -2.88 -19.21 10.41
C PRO A 150 -2.20 -20.56 10.69
N PHE A 151 -1.10 -20.57 11.45
CA PHE A 151 -0.39 -21.79 11.80
C PHE A 151 -1.18 -22.63 12.80
N VAL A 152 -1.88 -22.01 13.75
CA VAL A 152 -2.80 -22.71 14.65
C VAL A 152 -3.93 -23.39 13.87
N PHE A 153 -4.51 -22.70 12.89
CA PHE A 153 -5.57 -23.25 12.03
C PHE A 153 -5.06 -24.41 11.18
N LEU A 154 -3.86 -24.28 10.60
CA LEU A 154 -3.19 -25.36 9.90
C LEU A 154 -2.94 -26.56 10.83
N GLY A 155 -2.49 -26.32 12.07
CA GLY A 155 -2.32 -27.36 13.08
C GLY A 155 -3.61 -28.12 13.39
N PHE A 156 -4.74 -27.42 13.53
CA PHE A 156 -6.04 -28.09 13.72
C PHE A 156 -6.44 -28.95 12.53
N ILE A 157 -6.19 -28.48 11.30
CA ILE A 157 -6.45 -29.26 10.08
C ILE A 157 -5.56 -30.50 10.02
N LEU A 158 -4.26 -30.36 10.29
CA LEU A 158 -3.32 -31.48 10.30
C LEU A 158 -3.67 -32.52 11.36
N GLU A 159 -4.04 -32.10 12.57
CA GLU A 159 -4.49 -33.04 13.61
C GLU A 159 -5.81 -33.72 13.25
N PHE A 160 -6.70 -33.03 12.51
CA PHE A 160 -7.91 -33.67 11.98
C PHE A 160 -7.56 -34.73 10.93
N LEU A 161 -6.59 -34.45 10.04
CA LEU A 161 -6.10 -35.40 9.05
C LEU A 161 -5.40 -36.60 9.69
N GLU A 162 -4.59 -36.40 10.73
CA GLU A 162 -3.94 -37.47 11.50
C GLU A 162 -4.96 -38.49 12.01
N LYS A 163 -6.09 -38.02 12.55
CA LYS A 163 -7.16 -38.87 13.06
C LYS A 163 -7.90 -39.63 11.95
N ARG A 164 -7.89 -39.12 10.71
CA ARG A 164 -8.59 -39.73 9.58
C ARG A 164 -7.70 -40.71 8.82
N ILE A 165 -6.40 -40.44 8.74
CA ILE A 165 -5.42 -41.30 8.07
C ILE A 165 -4.91 -42.33 9.09
N ARG A 166 -5.44 -43.57 9.02
CA ARG A 166 -5.10 -44.64 9.99
C ARG A 166 -3.63 -45.06 9.95
N ASN A 167 -2.97 -44.92 8.81
CA ASN A 167 -1.56 -45.27 8.66
C ASN A 167 -0.65 -44.07 9.00
N LYS A 168 0.15 -44.21 10.07
CA LYS A 168 1.08 -43.17 10.54
C LYS A 168 2.13 -42.80 9.51
N GLU A 169 2.64 -43.75 8.73
CA GLU A 169 3.64 -43.48 7.69
C GLU A 169 3.06 -42.61 6.57
N VAL A 170 1.84 -42.94 6.14
CA VAL A 170 1.12 -42.14 5.13
C VAL A 170 0.86 -40.73 5.66
N PHE A 171 0.47 -40.58 6.93
CA PHE A 171 0.29 -39.26 7.54
C PHE A 171 1.60 -38.47 7.58
N LEU A 172 2.72 -39.08 7.96
CA LEU A 172 4.03 -38.42 7.98
C LEU A 172 4.47 -37.97 6.58
N ILE A 173 4.19 -38.77 5.55
CA ILE A 173 4.44 -38.39 4.15
C ILE A 173 3.59 -37.18 3.77
N VAL A 174 2.28 -37.21 4.04
CA VAL A 174 1.36 -36.08 3.75
C VAL A 174 1.80 -34.82 4.49
N LEU A 175 2.12 -34.93 5.79
CA LEU A 175 2.61 -33.82 6.59
C LEU A 175 3.89 -33.23 6.00
N SER A 176 4.86 -34.08 5.64
CA SER A 176 6.12 -33.66 5.04
C SER A 176 5.89 -32.94 3.71
N ILE A 177 5.00 -33.45 2.86
CA ILE A 177 4.63 -32.80 1.59
C ILE A 177 4.02 -31.43 1.83
N VAL A 178 3.07 -31.30 2.78
CA VAL A 178 2.43 -30.02 3.10
C VAL A 178 3.46 -29.00 3.60
N VAL A 179 4.29 -29.38 4.57
CA VAL A 179 5.33 -28.50 5.14
C VAL A 179 6.35 -28.10 4.08
N LEU A 180 6.84 -29.05 3.28
CA LEU A 180 7.83 -28.79 2.24
C LEU A 180 7.24 -27.88 1.14
N THR A 181 5.97 -28.10 0.75
CA THR A 181 5.29 -27.27 -0.23
C THR A 181 5.16 -25.82 0.26
N LEU A 182 4.74 -25.61 1.51
CA LEU A 182 4.64 -24.27 2.09
C LEU A 182 6.01 -23.61 2.21
N ALA A 183 7.04 -24.33 2.64
CA ALA A 183 8.40 -23.81 2.75
C ALA A 183 8.99 -23.42 1.38
N ILE A 184 8.91 -24.30 0.38
CA ILE A 184 9.36 -24.02 -0.99
C ILE A 184 8.58 -22.84 -1.57
N SER A 185 7.26 -22.81 -1.36
CA SER A 185 6.40 -21.71 -1.83
C SER A 185 6.85 -20.37 -1.26
N ASN A 186 7.07 -20.28 0.07
CA ASN A 186 7.57 -19.05 0.69
C ASN A 186 8.93 -18.64 0.14
N LEU A 187 9.88 -19.57 0.04
CA LEU A 187 11.22 -19.30 -0.51
C LEU A 187 11.14 -18.80 -1.95
N PHE A 188 10.28 -19.41 -2.77
CA PHE A 188 10.06 -19.01 -4.15
C PHE A 188 9.54 -17.57 -4.26
N PHE A 189 8.51 -17.21 -3.48
CA PHE A 189 7.93 -15.86 -3.54
C PHE A 189 8.86 -14.79 -2.96
N ILE A 190 9.62 -15.11 -1.92
CA ILE A 190 10.65 -14.22 -1.38
C ILE A 190 11.74 -13.99 -2.41
N LYS A 191 12.27 -15.06 -3.02
CA LYS A 191 13.28 -14.97 -4.08
C LYS A 191 12.77 -14.14 -5.25
N GLN A 192 11.56 -14.43 -5.74
CA GLN A 192 10.94 -13.67 -6.83
C GLN A 192 10.85 -12.17 -6.48
N ARG A 193 10.44 -11.82 -5.25
CA ARG A 193 10.34 -10.43 -4.80
C ARG A 193 11.70 -9.72 -4.81
N PHE A 194 12.76 -10.37 -4.35
CA PHE A 194 14.11 -9.83 -4.39
C PHE A 194 14.64 -9.71 -5.81
N ASP A 195 14.37 -10.69 -6.68
CA ASP A 195 14.75 -10.64 -8.09
C ASP A 195 14.03 -9.50 -8.83
N GLU A 196 12.74 -9.30 -8.61
CA GLU A 196 11.99 -8.14 -9.12
C GLU A 196 12.63 -6.83 -8.64
N THR A 197 12.99 -6.74 -7.36
CA THR A 197 13.58 -5.52 -6.77
C THR A 197 14.95 -5.23 -7.37
N ARG A 198 15.81 -6.25 -7.52
CA ARG A 198 17.13 -6.15 -8.14
C ARG A 198 17.05 -5.72 -9.61
N ASN A 199 16.07 -6.22 -10.36
CA ASN A 199 15.93 -5.95 -11.78
C ASN A 199 15.16 -4.64 -12.07
N ALA A 200 14.46 -4.05 -11.11
CA ALA A 200 13.63 -2.85 -11.29
C ALA A 200 14.32 -1.66 -11.99
N PRO A 201 15.60 -1.34 -11.72
CA PRO A 201 16.29 -0.23 -12.38
C PRO A 201 16.60 -0.47 -13.87
N SER A 202 16.74 -1.74 -14.28
CA SER A 202 17.34 -2.12 -15.57
C SER A 202 16.41 -2.85 -16.52
N LYS A 203 15.38 -3.55 -16.01
CA LYS A 203 14.48 -4.37 -16.82
C LYS A 203 13.04 -3.94 -16.66
N LEU A 204 12.31 -3.99 -17.77
CA LEU A 204 10.86 -3.89 -17.77
C LEU A 204 10.24 -5.24 -17.43
N PHE A 205 9.39 -5.27 -16.42
CA PHE A 205 8.56 -6.42 -16.10
C PHE A 205 7.27 -5.94 -15.44
N THR A 206 6.25 -6.78 -15.49
CA THR A 206 5.00 -6.58 -14.76
C THR A 206 5.11 -7.27 -13.40
N THR A 207 4.77 -6.56 -12.33
CA THR A 207 4.70 -7.17 -11.00
C THR A 207 3.35 -7.84 -10.81
N ARG A 208 3.35 -8.95 -10.06
CA ARG A 208 2.11 -9.53 -9.57
C ARG A 208 1.46 -8.62 -8.52
N THR A 209 0.17 -8.82 -8.28
CA THR A 209 -0.56 -8.14 -7.20
C THR A 209 0.17 -8.33 -5.88
N ASP A 210 0.75 -7.26 -5.34
CA ASP A 210 1.37 -7.26 -4.03
C ASP A 210 0.30 -6.92 -2.99
N ARG A 211 -0.18 -7.91 -2.23
CA ARG A 211 -1.11 -7.63 -1.14
C ARG A 211 -0.45 -6.79 -0.05
N VAL A 212 0.83 -7.04 0.25
CA VAL A 212 1.56 -6.49 1.41
C VAL A 212 1.76 -4.99 1.30
N LEU A 213 2.35 -4.54 0.19
CA LEU A 213 2.63 -3.12 -0.03
C LEU A 213 1.62 -2.46 -0.98
N LYS A 214 0.73 -3.23 -1.61
CA LYS A 214 -0.22 -2.74 -2.63
C LYS A 214 0.47 -2.01 -3.79
N GLU A 215 1.74 -2.35 -4.02
CA GLU A 215 2.55 -1.84 -5.11
C GLU A 215 2.12 -2.48 -6.43
N ARG A 216 1.94 -1.65 -7.46
CA ARG A 216 1.62 -2.10 -8.82
C ARG A 216 2.85 -2.26 -9.72
N TYR A 217 4.01 -1.81 -9.25
CA TYR A 217 5.30 -1.85 -9.93
C TYR A 217 6.39 -1.64 -8.88
N ARG A 218 7.60 -2.16 -9.13
CA ARG A 218 8.74 -1.98 -8.22
C ARG A 218 9.48 -0.71 -8.57
N VAL A 219 9.76 0.11 -7.57
CA VAL A 219 10.67 1.25 -7.68
C VAL A 219 11.67 1.16 -6.56
N THR A 220 12.96 1.16 -6.90
CA THR A 220 14.04 1.16 -5.90
C THR A 220 14.62 2.56 -5.71
N LEU A 221 15.33 2.74 -4.60
CA LEU A 221 16.08 3.98 -4.36
C LEU A 221 17.17 4.18 -5.41
N GLU A 222 17.87 3.12 -5.80
CA GLU A 222 18.89 3.15 -6.87
C GLU A 222 18.31 3.69 -8.18
N GLN A 223 17.12 3.21 -8.58
CA GLN A 223 16.43 3.69 -9.77
C GLN A 223 16.03 5.16 -9.64
N GLN A 224 15.59 5.59 -8.46
CA GLN A 224 15.27 7.01 -8.20
C GLN A 224 16.51 7.89 -8.34
N TYR A 225 17.66 7.46 -7.81
CA TYR A 225 18.93 8.16 -7.99
C TYR A 225 19.35 8.21 -9.45
N ALA A 226 19.26 7.11 -10.20
CA ALA A 226 19.60 7.10 -11.62
C ALA A 226 18.76 8.11 -12.44
N ILE A 227 17.47 8.25 -12.12
CA ILE A 227 16.57 9.23 -12.76
C ILE A 227 16.96 10.65 -12.36
N VAL A 228 17.25 10.89 -11.07
CA VAL A 228 17.65 12.20 -10.56
C VAL A 228 19.00 12.62 -11.12
N ASP A 229 19.97 11.71 -11.22
CA ASP A 229 21.28 11.96 -11.84
C ASP A 229 21.14 12.30 -13.33
N TYR A 230 20.17 11.71 -14.02
CA TYR A 230 19.84 12.08 -15.39
C TYR A 230 19.28 13.51 -15.48
N MET A 231 18.39 13.91 -14.57
CA MET A 231 17.90 15.30 -14.49
C MET A 231 19.01 16.27 -14.12
N GLU A 232 19.89 15.90 -13.20
CA GLU A 232 21.06 16.67 -12.78
C GLU A 232 22.02 16.93 -13.95
N LYS A 233 22.27 15.93 -14.81
CA LYS A 233 23.08 16.12 -16.03
C LYS A 233 22.49 17.17 -16.97
N ILE A 234 21.16 17.27 -17.03
CA ILE A 234 20.48 18.28 -17.85
C ILE A 234 20.56 19.65 -17.17
N TYR A 235 20.28 19.71 -15.87
CA TYR A 235 20.43 20.92 -15.06
C TYR A 235 21.85 21.47 -15.16
N ASN A 236 22.88 20.63 -15.09
CA ASN A 236 24.26 21.09 -15.17
C ASN A 236 24.64 21.70 -16.52
N LYS A 237 23.89 21.41 -17.59
CA LYS A 237 24.11 22.00 -18.92
C LYS A 237 23.47 23.38 -19.09
N ASN A 238 22.26 23.60 -18.55
CA ASN A 238 21.50 24.84 -18.80
C ASN A 238 21.22 25.68 -17.55
N LYS A 239 21.43 25.10 -16.35
CA LYS A 239 21.16 25.69 -15.03
C LYS A 239 19.70 26.11 -14.81
N TYR A 240 18.76 25.53 -15.56
CA TYR A 240 17.34 25.84 -15.45
C TYR A 240 16.63 24.97 -14.40
N PRO A 241 15.71 25.52 -13.59
CA PRO A 241 14.96 24.76 -12.59
C PRO A 241 14.24 23.53 -13.15
N VAL A 242 14.06 22.52 -12.29
CA VAL A 242 13.45 21.23 -12.63
C VAL A 242 11.99 21.19 -12.19
N TYR A 243 11.08 20.98 -13.13
CA TYR A 243 9.66 20.78 -12.87
C TYR A 243 9.31 19.32 -13.07
N LEU A 244 8.85 18.67 -12.01
CA LEU A 244 8.60 17.23 -12.03
C LEU A 244 7.15 16.91 -11.69
N ASN A 245 6.51 16.09 -12.53
CA ASN A 245 5.35 15.31 -12.10
C ASN A 245 5.66 13.81 -12.17
N SER A 246 5.09 13.07 -11.25
CA SER A 246 5.13 11.61 -11.25
C SER A 246 3.89 11.05 -10.58
N GLU A 247 3.82 9.73 -10.47
CA GLU A 247 2.86 9.06 -9.59
C GLU A 247 2.91 9.65 -8.17
N ALA A 248 1.73 9.86 -7.58
CA ALA A 248 1.57 10.59 -6.32
C ALA A 248 2.40 9.97 -5.18
N PHE A 249 2.58 8.66 -5.22
CA PHE A 249 3.36 7.90 -4.25
C PHE A 249 4.85 8.25 -4.25
N TYR A 250 5.45 8.50 -5.42
CA TYR A 250 6.90 8.74 -5.57
C TYR A 250 7.28 10.21 -5.76
N ARG A 251 6.32 11.10 -6.05
CA ARG A 251 6.59 12.50 -6.41
C ARG A 251 7.40 13.24 -5.35
N ARG A 252 7.02 13.11 -4.08
CA ARG A 252 7.74 13.75 -2.97
C ARG A 252 9.15 13.21 -2.80
N ALA A 253 9.37 11.92 -3.07
CA ALA A 253 10.68 11.31 -2.95
C ALA A 253 11.65 11.87 -4.01
N PHE A 254 11.20 11.97 -5.27
CA PHE A 254 12.02 12.58 -6.32
C PHE A 254 12.34 14.07 -6.05
N LEU A 255 11.35 14.87 -5.66
CA LEU A 255 11.57 16.27 -5.31
C LEU A 255 12.56 16.40 -4.13
N TYR A 256 12.46 15.53 -3.13
CA TYR A 256 13.41 15.48 -2.02
C TYR A 256 14.83 15.14 -2.48
N HIS A 257 15.00 14.23 -3.44
CA HIS A 257 16.32 13.88 -3.98
C HIS A 257 16.95 15.01 -4.79
N LEU A 258 16.16 15.73 -5.59
CA LEU A 258 16.60 16.95 -6.28
C LEU A 258 17.02 18.03 -5.27
N ASP A 259 16.23 18.19 -4.21
CA ASP A 259 16.49 19.14 -3.14
C ASP A 259 17.79 18.85 -2.38
N LYS A 260 18.06 17.56 -2.12
CA LYS A 260 19.32 17.10 -1.51
C LYS A 260 20.55 17.37 -2.35
N LYS A 261 20.39 17.50 -3.67
CA LYS A 261 21.45 17.88 -4.61
C LYS A 261 21.51 19.40 -4.86
N ASN A 262 20.73 20.21 -4.12
CA ASN A 262 20.62 21.66 -4.28
C ASN A 262 20.16 22.08 -5.69
N ILE A 263 19.32 21.27 -6.35
CA ILE A 263 18.74 21.61 -7.64
C ILE A 263 17.40 22.33 -7.38
N PRO A 264 17.23 23.58 -7.84
CA PRO A 264 15.94 24.27 -7.75
C PRO A 264 14.85 23.45 -8.46
N SER A 265 13.80 23.08 -7.74
CA SER A 265 12.75 22.22 -8.28
C SER A 265 11.38 22.50 -7.68
N ASP A 266 10.34 22.23 -8.46
CA ASP A 266 8.93 22.39 -8.07
C ASP A 266 8.06 21.25 -8.64
N ASP A 267 6.88 21.05 -8.05
CA ASP A 267 5.85 20.15 -8.59
C ASP A 267 5.33 20.77 -9.90
N PHE A 268 5.47 20.05 -11.01
CA PHE A 268 5.02 20.52 -12.33
C PHE A 268 3.50 20.83 -12.35
N ARG A 269 2.70 20.25 -11.45
CA ARG A 269 1.29 20.62 -11.33
C ARG A 269 1.08 22.04 -10.82
N ASN A 270 2.03 22.62 -10.08
CA ASN A 270 1.93 24.01 -9.62
C ASN A 270 1.99 24.98 -10.80
N THR A 271 2.80 24.69 -11.82
CA THR A 271 2.85 25.49 -13.05
C THR A 271 1.60 25.30 -13.91
N SER A 272 1.03 24.10 -13.96
CA SER A 272 -0.26 23.88 -14.62
C SER A 272 -1.40 24.63 -13.92
N ASN A 273 -1.45 24.58 -12.58
CA ASN A 273 -2.49 25.22 -11.77
C ASN A 273 -2.38 26.75 -11.80
N SER A 274 -1.16 27.28 -11.69
CA SER A 274 -0.91 28.73 -11.79
C SER A 274 -0.96 29.27 -13.22
N LYS A 275 -1.16 28.39 -14.21
CA LYS A 275 -1.13 28.68 -15.65
C LYS A 275 0.16 29.37 -16.09
N LYS A 276 1.26 29.25 -15.35
CA LYS A 276 2.57 29.82 -15.69
C LYS A 276 3.45 28.77 -16.35
N ILE A 277 3.86 29.03 -17.59
CA ILE A 277 4.74 28.18 -18.38
C ILE A 277 6.02 28.96 -18.63
N TYR A 278 7.12 28.46 -18.08
CA TYR A 278 8.42 29.13 -18.06
C TYR A 278 9.27 28.72 -19.27
N ARG A 279 9.95 29.68 -19.88
CA ARG A 279 10.93 29.44 -20.95
C ARG A 279 12.15 28.70 -20.43
N ASN A 280 12.69 29.14 -19.29
CA ASN A 280 13.94 28.64 -18.72
C ASN A 280 13.63 27.57 -17.67
N ALA A 281 13.15 26.42 -18.12
CA ALA A 281 12.70 25.33 -17.26
C ALA A 281 12.96 23.95 -17.88
N ASN A 282 13.25 22.97 -17.03
CA ASN A 282 13.39 21.57 -17.40
C ASN A 282 12.17 20.78 -16.94
N TYR A 283 11.28 20.43 -17.86
CA TYR A 283 10.03 19.75 -17.57
C TYR A 283 10.16 18.23 -17.71
N PHE A 284 9.77 17.49 -16.66
CA PHE A 284 9.81 16.03 -16.65
C PHE A 284 8.52 15.39 -16.15
N LEU A 285 8.15 14.30 -16.81
CA LEU A 285 7.12 13.37 -16.35
C LEU A 285 7.77 12.02 -16.06
N VAL A 286 7.48 11.42 -14.90
CA VAL A 286 8.01 10.11 -14.52
C VAL A 286 6.86 9.16 -14.19
N TYR A 287 6.66 8.16 -15.04
CA TYR A 287 5.55 7.22 -14.91
C TYR A 287 6.01 5.76 -15.07
N PRO A 288 5.22 4.80 -14.56
CA PRO A 288 5.49 3.38 -14.76
C PRO A 288 5.50 3.05 -16.25
N SER A 289 6.53 2.37 -16.72
CA SER A 289 6.70 2.01 -18.13
C SER A 289 5.59 1.08 -18.65
N THR A 290 4.89 0.39 -17.75
CA THR A 290 3.78 -0.51 -18.05
C THR A 290 2.41 0.18 -18.05
N ALA A 291 2.33 1.46 -17.66
CA ALA A 291 1.06 2.20 -17.65
C ALA A 291 0.59 2.52 -19.08
N ASN A 292 -0.69 2.86 -19.26
CA ASN A 292 -1.12 3.52 -20.49
C ASN A 292 -0.52 4.95 -20.48
N LEU A 293 0.63 5.09 -21.13
CA LEU A 293 1.41 6.32 -21.13
C LEU A 293 0.77 7.40 -22.01
N ASN A 294 -0.08 7.02 -22.97
CA ASN A 294 -0.68 7.98 -23.90
C ASN A 294 -1.69 8.89 -23.20
N ASP A 295 -2.66 8.31 -22.50
CA ASP A 295 -3.65 9.06 -21.71
C ASP A 295 -2.99 10.00 -20.70
N ARG A 296 -1.88 9.56 -20.10
CA ARG A 296 -1.14 10.35 -19.08
C ARG A 296 -0.33 11.50 -19.64
N LYS A 297 -0.03 11.49 -20.94
CA LYS A 297 0.71 12.55 -21.63
C LYS A 297 -0.22 13.56 -22.28
N GLU A 298 -1.42 13.15 -22.68
CA GLU A 298 -2.32 13.92 -23.55
C GLU A 298 -2.56 15.35 -23.06
N GLU A 299 -2.86 15.52 -21.76
CA GLU A 299 -3.07 16.84 -21.15
C GLU A 299 -1.82 17.75 -21.27
N TYR A 300 -0.62 17.18 -21.12
CA TYR A 300 0.64 17.93 -21.23
C TYR A 300 1.00 18.23 -22.69
N MET A 301 0.66 17.34 -23.63
CA MET A 301 0.95 17.54 -25.06
C MET A 301 0.20 18.74 -25.67
N LEU A 302 -0.84 19.25 -25.01
CA LEU A 302 -1.49 20.50 -25.40
C LEU A 302 -0.55 21.70 -25.33
N ASN A 303 0.30 21.74 -24.29
CA ASN A 303 1.15 22.89 -23.98
C ASN A 303 2.65 22.65 -24.23
N TYR A 304 3.06 21.39 -24.35
CA TYR A 304 4.45 20.98 -24.44
C TYR A 304 4.67 20.01 -25.59
N ASP A 305 5.87 20.04 -26.17
CA ASP A 305 6.38 19.05 -27.10
C ASP A 305 7.24 18.02 -26.37
N LEU A 306 7.16 16.76 -26.80
CA LEU A 306 8.00 15.68 -26.28
C LEU A 306 9.40 15.78 -26.87
N LEU A 307 10.41 16.06 -26.03
CA LEU A 307 11.79 16.19 -26.47
C LEU A 307 12.53 14.85 -26.45
N GLU A 308 12.41 14.11 -25.35
CA GLU A 308 13.13 12.86 -25.14
C GLU A 308 12.31 11.91 -24.28
N THR A 309 12.37 10.62 -24.61
CA THR A 309 11.84 9.54 -23.77
C THR A 309 12.98 8.63 -23.37
N LYS A 310 13.18 8.43 -22.07
CA LYS A 310 14.22 7.56 -21.54
C LYS A 310 13.66 6.58 -20.54
N GLN A 311 13.95 5.30 -20.75
CA GLN A 311 13.51 4.23 -19.87
C GLN A 311 14.58 3.88 -18.83
N PHE A 312 14.13 3.69 -17.60
CA PHE A 312 14.90 3.24 -16.45
C PHE A 312 14.19 2.00 -15.88
N GLY A 313 14.28 0.87 -16.57
CA GLY A 313 13.60 -0.38 -16.18
C GLY A 313 12.08 -0.23 -16.08
N THR A 314 11.53 -0.23 -14.86
CA THR A 314 10.08 -0.13 -14.58
C THR A 314 9.52 1.29 -14.65
N LEU A 315 10.36 2.33 -14.76
CA LEU A 315 9.94 3.72 -14.89
C LEU A 315 10.42 4.32 -16.21
N THR A 316 9.61 5.18 -16.80
CA THR A 316 9.94 5.97 -17.99
C THR A 316 9.90 7.45 -17.64
N VAL A 317 10.96 8.17 -18.05
CA VAL A 317 11.08 9.61 -17.93
C VAL A 317 10.82 10.25 -19.30
N PHE A 318 9.85 11.15 -19.35
CA PHE A 318 9.61 12.01 -20.51
C PHE A 318 10.16 13.39 -20.21
N LYS A 319 11.01 13.89 -21.07
CA LYS A 319 11.47 15.28 -21.05
C LYS A 319 10.62 16.09 -22.02
N LEU A 320 10.05 17.17 -21.52
CA LEU A 320 9.16 18.03 -22.27
C LEU A 320 9.80 19.40 -22.51
N TYR A 321 9.38 20.05 -23.59
CA TYR A 321 9.75 21.42 -23.92
C TYR A 321 8.49 22.24 -24.19
N PRO A 322 8.33 23.45 -23.63
CA PRO A 322 7.12 24.23 -23.83
C PRO A 322 6.99 24.71 -25.28
N LYS A 323 5.78 24.63 -25.83
CA LYS A 323 5.48 25.19 -27.16
C LYS A 323 5.66 26.71 -27.11
N LYS A 324 6.25 27.29 -28.16
CA LYS A 324 6.58 28.73 -28.20
C LYS A 324 5.36 29.62 -27.90
N GLU A 325 4.20 29.28 -28.45
CA GLU A 325 2.93 30.00 -28.27
C GLU A 325 2.37 29.95 -26.83
N LYS A 326 2.86 29.03 -26.00
CA LYS A 326 2.31 28.75 -24.66
C LYS A 326 3.18 29.31 -23.53
N ILE A 327 4.40 29.75 -23.84
CA ILE A 327 5.31 30.35 -22.88
C ILE A 327 4.78 31.74 -22.48
N ASN A 328 4.55 31.94 -21.18
CA ASN A 328 4.06 33.23 -20.64
C ASN A 328 4.88 33.75 -19.45
N ALA A 329 5.97 33.07 -19.09
CA ALA A 329 6.91 33.52 -18.08
C ALA A 329 8.35 33.14 -18.46
N ILE A 330 9.34 33.86 -17.94
CA ILE A 330 10.76 33.60 -18.26
C ILE A 330 11.30 32.51 -17.34
N GLN A 331 11.27 32.74 -16.03
CA GLN A 331 11.81 31.83 -15.02
C GLN A 331 11.10 32.05 -13.67
N GLN A 332 11.02 31.02 -12.84
CA GLN A 332 10.58 31.13 -11.44
C GLN A 332 11.76 31.50 -10.55
N GLU A 333 11.52 32.42 -9.63
CA GLU A 333 12.47 32.72 -8.56
C GLU A 333 12.27 31.73 -7.41
N PHE A 334 13.35 31.06 -7.02
CA PHE A 334 13.37 30.17 -5.86
C PHE A 334 13.99 30.93 -4.69
N GLY A 335 13.16 31.34 -3.73
CA GLY A 335 13.60 32.00 -2.50
C GLY A 335 14.24 31.03 -1.49
N PRO A 336 14.76 31.55 -0.36
CA PRO A 336 15.23 30.70 0.74
C PRO A 336 14.10 29.78 1.20
N LYS A 337 14.42 28.49 1.40
CA LYS A 337 13.43 27.46 1.76
C LYS A 337 12.67 27.87 3.01
N SER A 338 11.42 28.28 2.86
CA SER A 338 10.49 28.37 3.99
C SER A 338 10.19 26.96 4.51
N LYS A 339 9.92 26.83 5.82
CA LYS A 339 9.59 25.53 6.38
C LYS A 339 8.36 24.95 5.67
N PRO A 340 8.39 23.66 5.25
CA PRO A 340 7.26 23.04 4.59
C PRO A 340 6.00 23.16 5.46
N LYS A 341 5.00 23.90 4.97
CA LYS A 341 3.71 24.05 5.63
C LYS A 341 2.89 22.76 5.50
N SER A 342 2.11 22.44 6.52
CA SER A 342 1.08 21.41 6.40
C SER A 342 0.11 21.80 5.27
N ALA A 343 -0.39 20.82 4.53
CA ALA A 343 -1.43 21.09 3.55
C ALA A 343 -2.67 21.68 4.25
N SER A 344 -3.42 22.55 3.54
CA SER A 344 -4.64 23.14 4.08
C SER A 344 -5.60 22.06 4.62
N GLY A 345 -6.10 22.25 5.85
CA GLY A 345 -6.96 21.29 6.55
C GLY A 345 -6.23 20.10 7.20
N VAL A 346 -4.90 20.06 7.18
CA VAL A 346 -4.10 19.05 7.91
C VAL A 346 -3.50 19.69 9.17
N PRO A 347 -3.77 19.16 10.37
CA PRO A 347 -3.20 19.72 11.60
C PRO A 347 -1.68 19.71 11.55
N VAL A 348 -1.08 20.73 12.15
CA VAL A 348 0.37 20.89 12.26
C VAL A 348 0.95 19.72 13.05
N ARG A 349 1.97 19.05 12.49
CA ARG A 349 2.66 17.94 13.15
C ARG A 349 4.09 18.35 13.45
N CYS A 350 4.48 18.28 14.72
CA CYS A 350 5.86 18.52 15.12
C CYS A 350 6.77 17.45 14.52
N ARG A 351 7.85 17.86 13.85
CA ARG A 351 8.89 16.93 13.40
C ARG A 351 9.73 16.47 14.58
N TRP A 352 10.45 15.36 14.43
CA TRP A 352 11.30 14.81 15.50
C TRP A 352 12.30 15.81 16.07
N ASN A 353 12.91 16.64 15.21
CA ASN A 353 13.83 17.70 15.59
C ASN A 353 13.15 18.94 16.22
N GLU A 354 11.82 19.01 16.17
CA GLU A 354 10.98 20.09 16.71
C GLU A 354 10.23 19.65 17.98
N ILE A 355 10.28 18.37 18.35
CA ILE A 355 9.58 17.84 19.53
C ILE A 355 9.99 18.57 20.81
N PHE A 356 11.22 19.08 20.89
CA PHE A 356 11.72 19.85 22.04
C PHE A 356 11.72 21.37 21.82
N LYS A 357 11.17 21.86 20.71
CA LYS A 357 11.02 23.28 20.37
C LYS A 357 9.55 23.63 20.12
N GLU A 358 9.29 24.88 19.76
CA GLU A 358 7.99 25.30 19.25
C GLU A 358 7.72 24.65 17.89
N CYS A 359 6.51 24.12 17.71
CA CYS A 359 6.15 23.43 16.49
C CYS A 359 5.69 24.47 15.45
N ASN A 360 6.43 24.62 14.35
CA ASN A 360 6.14 25.60 13.30
C ASN A 360 6.09 27.08 13.80
N PRO A 361 7.18 27.64 14.34
CA PRO A 361 7.20 29.02 14.87
C PRO A 361 7.06 30.13 13.82
N ASP A 362 6.90 29.78 12.53
CA ASP A 362 6.83 30.72 11.42
C ASP A 362 5.41 30.87 10.84
N GLU A 363 4.37 30.41 11.56
CA GLU A 363 3.01 30.90 11.29
C GLU A 363 3.00 32.38 11.69
N MET A 364 2.96 33.28 10.71
CA MET A 364 2.49 34.63 10.96
C MET A 364 1.10 34.47 11.56
N ILE A 365 1.02 34.68 12.88
CA ILE A 365 -0.21 34.99 13.58
C ILE A 365 -0.81 36.11 12.73
N GLY A 366 -1.94 35.82 12.09
CA GLY A 366 -2.71 36.87 11.45
C GLY A 366 -3.04 37.85 12.55
N GLU A 367 -2.37 39.01 12.53
CA GLU A 367 -2.85 40.17 13.25
C GLU A 367 -4.30 40.34 12.83
N GLU A 368 -5.16 40.35 13.84
CA GLU A 368 -6.54 40.77 13.77
C GLU A 368 -6.56 42.11 13.00
N MET A 369 -7.04 42.08 11.75
CA MET A 369 -7.59 43.28 11.15
C MET A 369 -8.95 43.50 11.81
N GLU A 370 -8.94 44.23 12.92
CA GLU A 370 -10.05 45.12 13.28
C GLU A 370 -10.22 46.23 12.24
#